data_AF-A0A1G3KPA7-F1
#
_entry.id   AF-A0A1G3KPA7-F1
#
_cell.length_a   1.000
_cell.length_b   1.000
_cell.length_c   1.000
_cell.angle_alpha   90.00
_cell.angle_beta   90.00
_cell.angle_gamma   90.00
#
_symmetry.space_group_name_H-M   'P 1'
#
loop_
_entity.id
_entity.type
_entity.pdbx_description
1 polymer ?
#
loop_
_entity_poly.entity_id
_entity_poly.type
_entity_poly.pdbx_seq_one_letter_code
_entity_poly.pdbx_strand_id
1 'polypeptide(L)'
;MVFELFFFDKESFENNLRNIELLLGEKNNIFLNFILCFFTGYFEEVLFRGYLYYLVLILSKSLFFGNILSIILISLIFGFLHITQGKIGIIASSIISIIFFISIVISNTIWYAIIFHFIFNFVELSFIFPYQKRMEKKSAHIV
;
A
#
# COMPACT_ATOMS: atom_id res chain seq x y z
N MET A 1 23.03 -37.27 -5.46
CA MET A 1 21.89 -36.37 -5.18
C MET A 1 22.15 -35.38 -4.03
N VAL A 2 22.87 -35.75 -2.96
CA VAL A 2 23.21 -34.81 -1.85
C VAL A 2 24.46 -33.94 -2.14
N PHE A 3 25.37 -34.41 -3.01
CA PHE A 3 26.63 -33.72 -3.32
C PHE A 3 26.51 -32.47 -4.21
N GLU A 4 25.43 -32.32 -5.00
CA GLU A 4 25.21 -31.09 -5.79
C GLU A 4 24.72 -29.92 -4.94
N LEU A 5 24.22 -30.17 -3.73
CA LEU A 5 23.83 -29.13 -2.78
C LEU A 5 25.05 -28.35 -2.23
N PHE A 6 26.26 -28.89 -2.38
CA PHE A 6 27.51 -28.30 -1.90
C PHE A 6 28.29 -27.53 -2.97
N PHE A 7 27.99 -27.72 -4.26
CA PHE A 7 28.52 -26.92 -5.36
C PHE A 7 27.60 -25.74 -5.66
N PHE A 8 27.23 -25.01 -4.61
CA PHE A 8 26.67 -23.69 -4.78
C PHE A 8 27.78 -22.83 -5.37
N ASP A 9 27.80 -22.69 -6.70
CA ASP A 9 28.76 -21.85 -7.41
C ASP A 9 28.62 -20.44 -6.85
N LYS A 10 29.58 -20.06 -6.01
CA LYS A 10 29.55 -18.84 -5.23
C LYS A 10 29.47 -17.63 -6.17
N GLU A 11 30.08 -17.71 -7.35
CA GLU A 11 30.04 -16.65 -8.34
C GLU A 11 28.65 -16.50 -8.98
N SER A 12 28.00 -17.61 -9.32
CA SER A 12 26.60 -17.62 -9.77
C SER A 12 25.64 -17.15 -8.68
N PHE A 13 25.86 -17.52 -7.42
CA PHE A 13 25.06 -17.03 -6.29
C PHE A 13 25.20 -15.53 -6.09
N GLU A 14 26.43 -15.01 -6.06
CA GLU A 14 26.69 -13.58 -5.90
C GLU A 14 26.15 -12.78 -7.10
N ASN A 15 26.24 -13.31 -8.32
CA ASN A 15 25.64 -12.68 -9.49
C ASN A 15 24.11 -12.71 -9.45
N ASN A 16 23.50 -13.81 -8.99
CA ASN A 16 22.05 -13.88 -8.79
C ASN A 16 21.60 -12.98 -7.64
N LEU A 17 22.34 -12.92 -6.53
CA LEU A 17 22.08 -12.00 -5.43
C LEU A 17 22.18 -10.57 -5.91
N ARG A 18 23.21 -10.24 -6.67
CA ARG A 18 23.39 -8.92 -7.27
C ARG A 18 22.28 -8.61 -8.26
N ASN A 19 21.83 -9.56 -9.09
CA ASN A 19 20.69 -9.36 -10.00
C ASN A 19 19.38 -9.17 -9.23
N ILE A 20 19.19 -9.92 -8.13
CA ILE A 20 18.05 -9.78 -7.22
C ILE A 20 18.11 -8.43 -6.51
N GLU A 21 19.25 -8.01 -5.99
CA GLU A 21 19.46 -6.69 -5.37
C GLU A 21 19.30 -5.56 -6.40
N LEU A 22 19.76 -5.77 -7.64
CA LEU A 22 19.55 -4.86 -8.77
C LEU A 22 18.06 -4.73 -9.10
N LEU A 23 17.29 -5.82 -9.09
CA LEU A 23 15.86 -5.83 -9.35
C LEU A 23 15.01 -5.36 -8.15
N LEU A 24 15.40 -5.70 -6.92
CA LEU A 24 14.58 -5.58 -5.70
C LEU A 24 15.00 -4.45 -4.75
N GLY A 25 16.21 -3.90 -4.86
CA GLY A 25 16.68 -2.83 -3.96
C GLY A 25 17.84 -3.28 -3.08
N GLU A 26 18.66 -2.33 -2.64
CA GLU A 26 19.55 -2.56 -1.50
C GLU A 26 18.70 -3.04 -0.33
N LYS A 27 19.00 -4.24 0.18
CA LYS A 27 18.58 -4.84 1.47
C LYS A 27 17.33 -4.23 2.13
N ASN A 28 16.26 -4.03 1.36
CA ASN A 28 14.96 -3.72 1.90
C ASN A 28 14.57 -4.97 2.68
N ASN A 29 14.30 -4.82 3.97
CA ASN A 29 13.86 -5.95 4.76
C ASN A 29 12.43 -6.27 4.31
N ILE A 30 12.28 -7.01 3.20
CA ILE A 30 11.00 -7.32 2.55
C ILE A 30 10.02 -7.90 3.56
N PHE A 31 10.53 -8.72 4.48
CA PHE A 31 9.75 -9.28 5.57
C PHE A 31 9.24 -8.20 6.54
N LEU A 32 10.08 -7.23 6.92
CA LEU A 32 9.65 -6.09 7.73
C LEU A 32 8.62 -5.22 6.99
N ASN A 33 8.86 -4.92 5.71
CA ASN A 33 7.91 -4.16 4.89
C ASN A 33 6.57 -4.87 4.79
N PHE A 34 6.58 -6.20 4.61
CA PHE A 34 5.37 -7.01 4.58
C PHE A 34 4.56 -6.85 5.87
N ILE A 35 5.22 -7.03 7.02
CA ILE A 35 4.58 -6.87 8.34
C ILE A 35 4.04 -5.45 8.51
N LEU A 36 4.86 -4.44 8.21
CA LEU A 36 4.50 -3.03 8.37
C LEU A 36 3.30 -2.68 7.49
N CYS A 37 3.34 -2.99 6.19
CA CYS A 37 2.25 -2.70 5.27
C CYS A 37 0.97 -3.45 5.64
N PHE A 38 1.06 -4.68 6.15
CA PHE A 38 -0.11 -5.43 6.59
C PHE A 38 -0.78 -4.74 7.78
N PHE A 39 -0.01 -4.39 8.82
CA PHE A 39 -0.55 -3.71 9.98
C PHE A 39 -1.05 -2.29 9.66
N THR A 40 -0.34 -1.54 8.81
CA THR A 40 -0.83 -0.24 8.31
C THR A 40 -2.17 -0.40 7.62
N GLY A 41 -2.29 -1.30 6.65
CA GLY A 41 -3.56 -1.56 5.97
C GLY A 41 -4.66 -2.00 6.94
N TYR A 42 -4.36 -2.93 7.85
CA TYR A 42 -5.31 -3.39 8.85
C TYR A 42 -5.83 -2.26 9.74
N PHE A 43 -4.94 -1.50 10.38
CA PHE A 43 -5.34 -0.45 11.32
C PHE A 43 -6.03 0.73 10.63
N GLU A 44 -5.56 1.13 9.45
CA GLU A 44 -6.20 2.20 8.70
C GLU A 44 -7.60 1.79 8.25
N GLU A 45 -7.78 0.60 7.67
CA GLU A 45 -9.11 0.16 7.26
C GLU A 45 -10.07 0.04 8.45
N VAL A 46 -9.64 -0.57 9.56
CA VAL A 46 -10.45 -0.67 10.78
C VAL A 46 -10.83 0.72 11.31
N LEU A 47 -9.90 1.68 11.31
CA LEU A 47 -10.18 3.04 11.75
C LEU A 47 -11.17 3.75 10.82
N PHE A 48 -10.89 3.81 9.51
CA PHE A 48 -11.69 4.61 8.58
C PHE A 48 -13.04 3.96 8.27
N ARG A 49 -13.07 2.66 8.02
CA ARG A 49 -14.27 1.94 7.54
C ARG A 49 -15.00 1.26 8.69
N GLY A 50 -14.26 0.77 9.69
CA GLY A 50 -14.82 0.12 10.88
C GLY A 50 -15.28 1.09 11.97
N TYR A 51 -14.71 2.29 12.09
CA TYR A 51 -15.05 3.23 13.15
C TYR A 51 -15.55 4.60 12.64
N LEU A 52 -14.71 5.37 11.94
CA LEU A 52 -15.02 6.74 11.55
C LEU A 52 -16.23 6.82 10.61
N TYR A 53 -16.34 5.90 9.65
CA TYR A 53 -17.53 5.80 8.80
C TYR A 53 -18.82 5.63 9.61
N TYR A 54 -18.86 4.71 10.56
CA TYR A 54 -20.06 4.50 11.39
C TYR A 54 -20.34 5.69 12.31
N LEU A 55 -19.30 6.37 12.81
CA LEU A 55 -19.46 7.60 13.59
C LEU A 55 -20.16 8.68 12.76
N VAL A 56 -19.69 8.93 11.53
CA VAL A 56 -20.32 9.91 10.62
C VAL A 56 -21.71 9.45 10.19
N LEU A 57 -21.92 8.15 9.99
CA LEU A 57 -23.21 7.58 9.62
C LEU A 57 -24.26 7.78 10.70
N ILE A 58 -23.90 7.61 11.97
CA ILE A 58 -24.80 7.85 13.10
C ILE A 58 -25.21 9.33 13.14
N LEU A 59 -24.27 10.24 12.93
CA LEU A 59 -24.53 11.69 12.92
C LEU A 59 -25.36 12.13 11.71
N SER A 60 -25.27 11.43 10.59
CA SER A 60 -25.96 11.76 9.34
C SER A 60 -27.22 10.92 9.08
N LYS A 61 -27.65 10.08 10.03
CA LYS A 61 -28.74 9.12 9.87
C LYS A 61 -30.10 9.75 9.52
N SER A 62 -30.34 10.99 9.94
CA SER A 62 -31.56 11.75 9.62
C SER A 62 -31.59 12.29 8.20
N LEU A 63 -30.47 12.27 7.48
CA LEU A 63 -30.36 12.74 6.10
C LEU A 63 -30.72 11.60 5.14
N PHE A 64 -31.53 11.90 4.12
CA PHE A 64 -31.92 10.94 3.09
C PHE A 64 -30.71 10.28 2.38
N PHE A 65 -29.58 10.99 2.31
CA PHE A 65 -28.33 10.53 1.71
C PHE A 65 -27.19 10.30 2.73
N GLY A 66 -27.51 10.07 4.02
CA GLY A 66 -26.51 9.96 5.09
C GLY A 66 -25.38 8.96 4.81
N ASN A 67 -25.71 7.82 4.19
CA ASN A 67 -24.71 6.81 3.82
C ASN A 67 -23.71 7.34 2.77
N ILE A 68 -24.22 7.88 1.66
CA ILE A 68 -23.39 8.43 0.58
C ILE A 68 -22.54 9.59 1.09
N LEU A 69 -23.14 10.47 1.90
CA LEU A 69 -22.42 11.59 2.52
C LEU A 69 -21.27 11.09 3.40
N SER A 70 -21.50 10.04 4.19
CA SER A 70 -20.48 9.46 5.07
C SER A 70 -19.31 8.87 4.26
N ILE A 71 -19.60 8.15 3.17
CA ILE A 71 -18.58 7.59 2.27
C ILE A 71 -17.73 8.71 1.65
N ILE A 72 -18.37 9.76 1.13
CA ILE A 72 -17.68 10.89 0.49
C ILE A 72 -16.81 11.62 1.52
N LEU A 73 -17.36 11.94 2.69
CA LEU A 73 -16.64 12.68 3.71
C LEU A 73 -15.42 11.91 4.22
N ILE A 74 -15.59 10.62 4.54
CA ILE A 74 -14.47 9.78 5.00
C ILE A 74 -13.42 9.62 3.90
N SER A 75 -13.83 9.48 2.64
CA SER A 75 -12.87 9.36 1.54
C SER A 75 -12.07 10.63 1.31
N LEU A 76 -12.67 11.81 1.47
CA LEU A 76 -11.95 13.09 1.42
C LEU A 76 -10.97 13.21 2.60
N ILE A 77 -11.39 12.89 3.82
CA ILE A 77 -10.51 12.92 5.00
C ILE A 77 -9.33 11.97 4.80
N PHE A 78 -9.58 10.75 4.34
CA PHE A 78 -8.53 9.77 4.02
C PHE A 78 -7.54 10.35 3.01
N GLY A 79 -8.03 10.98 1.94
CA GLY A 79 -7.15 11.57 0.94
C GLY A 79 -6.34 12.77 1.44
N PHE A 80 -6.93 13.64 2.26
CA PHE A 80 -6.20 14.77 2.83
C PHE A 80 -5.07 14.36 3.78
N LEU A 81 -5.18 13.20 4.43
CA LEU A 81 -4.09 12.65 5.25
C LEU A 81 -2.88 12.20 4.41
N HIS A 82 -3.06 12.03 3.10
CA HIS A 82 -2.01 11.71 2.14
C HIS A 82 -1.41 12.98 1.49
N ILE A 83 -1.54 14.16 2.11
CA ILE A 83 -1.02 15.44 1.58
C ILE A 83 0.49 15.42 1.29
N THR A 84 1.25 14.59 2.02
CA THR A 84 2.70 14.40 1.82
C THR A 84 3.04 13.78 0.46
N GLN A 85 2.10 13.09 -0.18
CA GLN A 85 2.22 12.55 -1.54
C GLN A 85 1.90 13.59 -2.63
N GLY A 86 1.62 14.84 -2.24
CA GLY A 86 1.26 15.93 -3.15
C GLY A 86 -0.19 15.85 -3.65
N LYS A 87 -0.56 16.78 -4.54
CA LYS A 87 -1.96 16.94 -5.02
C LYS A 87 -2.50 15.67 -5.67
N ILE A 88 -1.67 14.98 -6.45
CA ILE A 88 -2.04 13.74 -7.13
C ILE A 88 -2.30 12.63 -6.10
N GLY A 89 -1.46 12.54 -5.06
CA GLY A 89 -1.65 11.58 -3.97
C GLY A 89 -2.97 11.79 -3.23
N ILE A 90 -3.35 13.03 -2.91
CA ILE A 90 -4.64 13.35 -2.27
C ILE A 90 -5.82 12.86 -3.11
N ILE A 91 -5.82 13.15 -4.42
CA ILE A 91 -6.90 12.78 -5.32
C ILE A 91 -6.96 11.26 -5.48
N ALA A 92 -5.81 10.61 -5.72
CA ALA A 92 -5.72 9.17 -5.91
C ALA A 92 -6.19 8.40 -4.66
N SER A 93 -5.70 8.77 -3.47
CA SER A 93 -6.09 8.15 -2.20
C SER A 93 -7.58 8.38 -1.88
N SER A 94 -8.14 9.55 -2.20
CA SER A 94 -9.58 9.79 -2.08
C SER A 94 -10.40 8.83 -2.96
N ILE A 95 -10.00 8.64 -4.22
CA ILE A 95 -10.67 7.73 -5.15
C ILE A 95 -10.53 6.28 -4.70
N ILE A 96 -9.32 5.87 -4.31
CA ILE A 96 -9.04 4.51 -3.79
C ILE A 96 -9.89 4.22 -2.55
N SER A 97 -10.06 5.20 -1.66
CA SER A 97 -10.94 5.04 -0.50
C SER A 97 -12.38 4.74 -0.90
N ILE A 98 -12.91 5.39 -1.93
CA ILE A 98 -14.27 5.09 -2.45
C ILE A 98 -14.32 3.66 -2.99
N ILE A 99 -13.30 3.21 -3.71
CA ILE A 99 -13.21 1.83 -4.22
C ILE A 99 -13.21 0.83 -3.05
N PHE A 100 -12.50 1.12 -1.95
CA PHE A 100 -12.52 0.27 -0.76
C PHE A 100 -13.91 0.22 -0.12
N PHE A 101 -14.63 1.33 0.00
CA PHE A 101 -16.03 1.30 0.44
C PHE A 101 -16.91 0.45 -0.48
N ILE A 102 -16.76 0.58 -1.81
CA ILE A 102 -17.49 -0.24 -2.78
C ILE A 102 -17.18 -1.72 -2.56
N SER A 103 -15.92 -2.08 -2.32
CA SER A 103 -15.53 -3.47 -2.03
C SER A 103 -16.26 -4.03 -0.81
N ILE A 104 -16.45 -3.23 0.24
CA ILE A 104 -17.16 -3.63 1.46
C ILE A 104 -18.66 -3.78 1.19
N VAL A 105 -19.27 -2.84 0.46
CA VAL A 105 -20.70 -2.90 0.11
C VAL A 105 -21.02 -4.16 -0.71
N ILE A 106 -20.13 -4.57 -1.61
CA ILE A 106 -20.33 -5.76 -2.44
C ILE A 106 -20.08 -7.05 -1.65
N SER A 107 -19.03 -7.07 -0.82
CA SER A 107 -18.55 -8.29 -0.18
C SER A 107 -19.07 -8.53 1.24
N ASN A 108 -19.65 -7.52 1.88
CA ASN A 108 -20.01 -7.50 3.30
C ASN A 108 -18.83 -7.82 4.24
N THR A 109 -17.59 -7.55 3.81
CA THR A 109 -16.39 -7.77 4.63
C THR A 109 -15.32 -6.70 4.38
N ILE A 110 -14.64 -6.30 5.45
CA ILE A 110 -13.54 -5.33 5.41
C ILE A 110 -12.23 -5.95 4.90
N TRP A 111 -12.13 -7.28 4.88
CA TRP A 111 -10.90 -7.99 4.54
C TRP A 111 -10.39 -7.71 3.13
N TYR A 112 -11.29 -7.49 2.14
CA TYR A 112 -10.85 -7.11 0.80
C TYR A 112 -10.15 -5.75 0.79
N ALA A 113 -10.72 -4.74 1.44
CA ALA A 113 -10.09 -3.43 1.58
C ALA A 113 -8.72 -3.55 2.26
N ILE A 114 -8.62 -4.34 3.34
CA ILE A 114 -7.36 -4.57 4.07
C ILE A 114 -6.31 -5.19 3.17
N ILE A 115 -6.66 -6.27 2.45
CA ILE A 115 -5.72 -7.00 1.59
C ILE A 115 -5.28 -6.12 0.42
N PHE A 116 -6.20 -5.40 -0.23
CA PHE A 116 -5.83 -4.52 -1.34
C PHE A 116 -4.94 -3.38 -0.87
N HIS A 117 -5.28 -2.71 0.23
CA HIS A 117 -4.46 -1.65 0.79
C HIS A 117 -3.06 -2.15 1.16
N PHE A 118 -2.99 -3.28 1.86
CA PHE A 118 -1.72 -3.95 2.16
C PHE A 118 -0.89 -4.19 0.90
N ILE A 119 -1.48 -4.78 -0.15
CA ILE A 119 -0.77 -5.09 -1.40
C ILE A 119 -0.28 -3.82 -2.08
N PHE A 120 -1.10 -2.77 -2.15
CA PHE A 120 -0.70 -1.47 -2.72
C PHE A 120 0.53 -0.91 -2.00
N ASN A 121 0.46 -0.79 -0.68
CA ASN A 121 1.56 -0.25 0.12
C ASN A 121 2.82 -1.12 0.02
N PHE A 122 2.65 -2.44 0.01
CA PHE A 122 3.76 -3.37 -0.08
C PHE A 122 4.48 -3.28 -1.44
N VAL A 123 3.73 -3.20 -2.54
CA VAL A 123 4.29 -3.03 -3.88
C VAL A 123 5.00 -1.68 -4.00
N GLU A 124 4.38 -0.62 -3.50
CA GLU A 124 4.93 0.74 -3.55
C GLU A 124 6.25 0.84 -2.77
N LEU A 125 6.24 0.42 -1.50
CA LEU A 125 7.39 0.54 -0.60
C LEU A 125 8.53 -0.41 -0.97
N SER A 126 8.21 -1.65 -1.38
CA SER A 126 9.21 -2.69 -1.60
C SER A 126 9.81 -2.66 -3.00
N PHE A 127 9.09 -2.14 -4.00
CA PHE A 127 9.53 -2.22 -5.41
C PHE A 127 9.53 -0.86 -6.11
N ILE A 128 8.46 -0.06 -6.00
CA ILE A 128 8.34 1.20 -6.77
C ILE A 128 9.30 2.28 -6.25
N PHE A 129 9.28 2.61 -4.96
CA PHE A 129 10.17 3.64 -4.40
C PHE A 129 11.66 3.30 -4.55
N PRO A 130 12.12 2.06 -4.27
CA PRO A 130 13.51 1.69 -4.51
C PRO A 130 13.93 1.76 -5.98
N TYR A 131 13.01 1.50 -6.92
CA TYR A 131 13.25 1.63 -8.34
C TYR A 131 13.39 3.10 -8.77
N GLN A 132 12.45 3.97 -8.36
CA GLN A 132 12.46 5.40 -8.67
C GLN A 132 13.73 6.10 -8.16
N LYS A 133 14.08 5.88 -6.89
CA LYS A 133 15.28 6.46 -6.25
C LYS A 133 16.57 6.12 -7.01
N ARG A 134 16.65 4.93 -7.61
CA ARG A 134 17.81 4.50 -8.41
C ARG A 134 17.85 5.14 -9.79
N MET A 135 16.70 5.29 -10.44
CA MET A 135 16.62 5.99 -11.72
C MET A 135 17.03 7.46 -11.58
N GLU A 136 16.60 8.13 -10.53
CA GLU A 136 17.02 9.50 -10.20
C GLU A 136 18.55 9.60 -10.00
N LYS A 137 19.14 8.66 -9.25
CA LYS A 137 20.59 8.62 -9.03
C LYS A 137 21.36 8.38 -10.34
N LYS A 138 20.87 7.51 -11.23
CA LYS A 138 21.50 7.25 -12.52
C LYS A 138 21.49 8.49 -13.43
N SER A 139 20.38 9.23 -13.48
CA SER A 139 20.30 10.47 -14.24
C SER A 139 21.21 11.57 -13.69
N ALA A 140 21.42 11.62 -12.37
CA ALA A 140 22.33 12.58 -11.73
C ALA A 140 23.82 12.33 -12.00
N HIS A 141 24.22 11.13 -12.44
CA HIS A 141 25.61 10.80 -12.77
C HIS A 141 25.93 10.95 -14.27
N ILE A 142 24.94 11.28 -15.10
CA ILE A 142 25.08 11.46 -16.56
C ILE A 142 25.15 12.95 -16.95
N VAL A 143 24.85 13.85 -16.01
CA VAL A 143 25.00 15.33 -16.13
C VAL A 143 26.29 15.76 -15.44
#